data_AF-A0A6V8NV79-F1
#
_entry.id   AF-A0A6V8NV79-F1
#
_cell.length_a   1.000
_cell.length_b   1.000
_cell.length_c   1.000
_cell.angle_alpha   90.00
_cell.angle_beta   90.00
_cell.angle_gamma   90.00
#
_symmetry.space_group_name_H-M   'P 1'
#
loop_
_entity.id
_entity.type
_entity.pdbx_description
1 polymer ?
#
loop_
_entity_poly.entity_id
_entity_poly.type
_entity_poly.pdbx_seq_one_letter_code
_entity_poly.pdbx_strand_id
1 'polypeptide(L)'
;MTYRQAALSILKSRGQPMSLEELAQKILEIKPSRSKNPIAMVQQALREREFLRFPDGKWGLETWVLNGSVFRIVPTEEELEPGELIISHDLLCFFFHLLREQKRADDGPCVLLEGWDKPLVIALGDYGLLNARILGVDKWFRHSGFEAGDSILVKVRDAEEGRFAFQREPRGERKEDLIQQLNQEFADLAYKFMGGSNYLSSFGNIIPLALAAKPHLAQYPPDPYYDILLRDRRFQIEPELPGLIRRSNAPILPRRDLTPEQELELEDWEARERLKAIFVGKDPARIPDYLDFLSEYMLYSSPDDPELTDLVHSFPLRA
;
A
#
# COMPACT_ATOMS: atom_id res chain seq x y z
N MET A 1 26.38 -5.09 10.02
CA MET A 1 25.34 -4.04 10.10
C MET A 1 25.29 -3.24 8.80
N THR A 2 24.11 -3.14 8.18
CA THR A 2 23.85 -2.33 6.98
C THR A 2 23.45 -0.89 7.35
N TYR A 3 23.42 0.03 6.36
CA TYR A 3 22.90 1.40 6.57
C TYR A 3 21.43 1.38 7.00
N ARG A 4 20.62 0.53 6.37
CA ARG A 4 19.23 0.23 6.76
C ARG A 4 19.12 -0.18 8.23
N GLN A 5 19.90 -1.18 8.67
CA GLN A 5 19.89 -1.65 10.07
C GLN A 5 20.30 -0.55 11.06
N ALA A 6 21.29 0.28 10.70
CA ALA A 6 21.70 1.42 11.52
C ALA A 6 20.57 2.45 11.64
N ALA A 7 19.96 2.84 10.52
CA ALA A 7 18.84 3.78 10.47
C ALA A 7 17.66 3.29 11.32
N LEU A 8 17.26 2.02 11.17
CA LEU A 8 16.18 1.41 11.93
C LEU A 8 16.47 1.44 13.44
N SER A 9 17.68 1.06 13.86
CA SER A 9 18.09 1.07 15.27
C SER A 9 18.07 2.50 15.87
N ILE A 10 18.58 3.48 15.12
CA ILE A 10 18.60 4.89 15.55
C ILE A 10 17.17 5.43 15.69
N LEU A 11 16.31 5.20 14.70
CA LEU A 11 14.94 5.70 14.72
C LEU A 11 14.12 5.01 15.83
N LYS A 12 14.20 3.69 15.97
CA LYS A 12 13.51 2.95 17.05
C LYS A 12 13.94 3.42 18.44
N SER A 13 15.25 3.56 18.67
CA SER A 13 15.75 4.01 19.99
C SER A 13 15.38 5.45 20.31
N ARG A 14 15.27 6.32 19.29
CA ARG A 14 14.89 7.72 19.48
C ARG A 14 13.38 7.92 19.63
N GLY A 15 12.57 7.11 18.95
CA GLY A 15 11.10 7.18 18.97
C GLY A 15 10.48 8.41 18.32
N GLN A 16 11.22 9.15 17.49
CA GLN A 16 10.71 10.35 16.80
C GLN A 16 11.45 10.62 15.46
N PRO A 17 10.79 11.30 14.49
CA PRO A 17 11.39 11.60 13.20
C PRO A 17 12.65 12.47 13.29
N MET A 18 13.55 12.32 12.32
CA MET A 18 14.84 13.01 12.25
C MET A 18 15.07 13.65 10.87
N SER A 19 15.80 14.76 10.83
CA SER A 19 16.28 15.28 9.53
C SER A 19 17.24 14.29 8.87
N LEU A 20 17.39 14.38 7.54
CA LEU A 20 18.32 13.52 6.81
C LEU A 20 19.76 13.75 7.28
N GLU A 21 20.13 15.00 7.56
CA GLU A 21 21.47 15.40 7.98
C GLU A 21 21.84 14.79 9.33
N GLU A 22 20.95 14.92 10.34
CA GLU A 22 21.17 14.35 11.66
C GLU A 22 21.21 12.82 11.62
N LEU A 23 20.31 12.20 10.84
CA LEU A 23 20.25 10.75 10.71
C LEU A 23 21.49 10.21 9.99
N ALA A 24 21.91 10.85 8.90
CA ALA A 24 23.12 10.49 8.17
C ALA A 24 24.37 10.61 9.05
N GLN A 25 24.49 11.68 9.84
CA GLN A 25 25.60 11.84 10.77
C GLN A 25 25.67 10.65 11.74
N LYS A 26 24.56 10.32 12.42
CA LYS A 26 24.51 9.20 13.38
C LYS A 26 24.79 7.85 12.71
N ILE A 27 24.27 7.63 11.52
CA ILE A 27 24.54 6.37 10.80
C ILE A 27 26.03 6.27 10.46
N LEU A 28 26.66 7.36 10.03
CA LEU A 28 28.08 7.38 9.67
C LEU A 28 29.02 7.28 10.88
N GLU A 29 28.57 7.69 12.07
CA GLU A 29 29.27 7.42 13.34
C GLU A 29 29.33 5.91 13.64
N ILE A 30 28.24 5.16 13.40
CA ILE A 30 28.20 3.71 13.65
C ILE A 30 28.80 2.91 12.48
N LYS A 31 28.58 3.37 11.24
CA LYS A 31 29.05 2.75 10.00
C LYS A 31 29.74 3.79 9.10
N PRO A 32 31.03 4.08 9.34
CA PRO A 32 31.79 4.99 8.51
C PRO A 32 31.82 4.53 7.04
N SER A 33 31.71 5.48 6.12
CA SER A 33 31.77 5.24 4.68
C SER A 33 33.10 5.68 4.10
N ARG A 34 33.58 4.96 3.08
CA ARG A 34 34.68 5.40 2.21
C ARG A 34 34.21 6.01 0.89
N SER A 35 32.89 6.10 0.68
CA SER A 35 32.30 6.67 -0.53
C SER A 35 32.58 8.17 -0.64
N LYS A 36 32.73 8.66 -1.87
CA LYS A 36 32.80 10.10 -2.16
C LYS A 36 31.51 10.84 -1.79
N ASN A 37 30.37 10.14 -1.77
CA ASN A 37 29.08 10.68 -1.36
C ASN A 37 28.38 9.72 -0.39
N PRO A 38 28.69 9.80 0.91
CA PRO A 38 28.10 8.91 1.93
C PRO A 38 26.61 9.19 2.18
N ILE A 39 26.16 10.44 2.00
CA ILE A 39 24.76 10.82 2.20
C ILE A 39 23.86 10.14 1.16
N ALA A 40 24.30 10.05 -0.09
CA ALA A 40 23.55 9.33 -1.13
C ALA A 40 23.31 7.85 -0.77
N MET A 41 24.27 7.20 -0.10
CA MET A 41 24.09 5.82 0.37
C MET A 41 23.05 5.72 1.49
N VAL A 42 23.03 6.70 2.40
CA VAL A 42 21.99 6.79 3.45
C VAL A 42 20.63 7.02 2.82
N GLN A 43 20.53 7.98 1.89
CA GLN A 43 19.28 8.23 1.16
C GLN A 43 18.77 6.99 0.44
N GLN A 44 19.65 6.23 -0.22
CA GLN A 44 19.26 4.98 -0.86
C GLN A 44 18.73 3.96 0.14
N ALA A 45 19.37 3.82 1.31
CA ALA A 45 18.89 2.93 2.36
C ALA A 45 17.55 3.37 2.98
N LEU A 46 17.24 4.66 2.93
CA LEU A 46 15.97 5.22 3.41
C LEU A 46 14.84 5.11 2.37
N ARG A 47 15.10 4.65 1.13
CA ARG A 47 14.03 4.36 0.16
C ARG A 47 13.30 3.05 0.44
N GLU A 48 13.85 2.24 1.33
CA GLU A 48 13.21 1.00 1.79
C GLU A 48 11.88 1.32 2.48
N ARG A 49 10.87 0.49 2.21
CA ARG A 49 9.45 0.71 2.57
C ARG A 49 9.18 1.07 4.04
N GLU A 50 9.95 0.49 4.96
CA GLU A 50 9.79 0.75 6.41
C GLU A 50 10.10 2.18 6.85
N PHE A 51 10.77 2.97 6.00
CA PHE A 51 11.05 4.37 6.26
C PHE A 51 10.07 5.27 5.53
N LEU A 52 9.56 6.26 6.24
CA LEU A 52 8.66 7.25 5.69
C LEU A 52 9.29 8.64 5.76
N ARG A 53 9.25 9.36 4.65
CA ARG A 53 9.57 10.80 4.64
C ARG A 53 8.30 11.60 4.93
N PHE A 54 8.25 12.21 6.10
CA PHE A 54 7.13 13.02 6.57
C PHE A 54 7.01 14.33 5.77
N PRO A 55 5.82 14.98 5.79
CA PRO A 55 5.60 16.25 5.10
C PRO A 55 6.55 17.39 5.50
N ASP A 56 7.09 17.36 6.72
CA ASP A 56 8.09 18.33 7.21
C ASP A 56 9.52 18.02 6.71
N GLY A 57 9.68 16.99 5.87
CA GLY A 57 10.95 16.58 5.28
C GLY A 57 11.78 15.63 6.14
N LYS A 58 11.34 15.33 7.37
CA LYS A 58 12.02 14.37 8.26
C LYS A 58 11.72 12.94 7.90
N TRP A 59 12.60 12.04 8.33
CA TRP A 59 12.48 10.61 8.19
C TRP A 59 12.06 9.96 9.50
N GLY A 60 11.08 9.08 9.42
CA GLY A 60 10.64 8.24 10.53
C GLY A 60 10.30 6.84 10.04
N LEU A 61 9.58 6.08 10.87
CA LEU A 61 9.14 4.73 10.55
C LEU A 61 7.68 4.75 10.08
N GLU A 62 7.38 3.95 9.06
CA GLU A 62 6.01 3.73 8.58
C GLU A 62 5.08 3.29 9.72
N THR A 63 5.56 2.37 10.58
CA THR A 63 4.82 1.84 11.73
C THR A 63 4.37 2.91 12.73
N TRP A 64 5.06 4.05 12.84
CA TRP A 64 4.62 5.15 13.71
C TRP A 64 3.33 5.81 13.23
N VAL A 65 3.10 5.80 11.92
CA VAL A 65 1.89 6.36 11.30
C VAL A 65 0.78 5.32 11.28
N LEU A 66 1.13 4.06 11.05
CA LEU A 66 0.16 2.97 11.06
C LEU A 66 -0.38 2.70 12.48
N ASN A 67 0.45 2.82 13.53
CA ASN A 67 0.02 2.59 14.90
C ASN A 67 -1.12 3.53 15.31
N GLY A 68 -2.23 2.95 15.76
CA GLY A 68 -3.43 3.67 16.13
C GLY A 68 -4.35 4.05 14.97
N SER A 69 -3.91 3.85 13.72
CA SER A 69 -4.77 4.08 12.55
C SER A 69 -5.91 3.06 12.48
N VAL A 70 -6.96 3.45 11.77
CA VAL A 70 -8.09 2.59 11.44
C VAL A 70 -8.20 2.56 9.92
N PHE A 71 -8.46 1.39 9.37
CA PHE A 71 -8.80 1.20 7.95
C PHE A 71 -10.06 0.35 7.82
N ARG A 72 -10.65 0.34 6.62
CA ARG A 72 -11.91 -0.34 6.34
C ARG A 72 -11.69 -1.50 5.39
N ILE A 73 -12.30 -2.64 5.72
CA ILE A 73 -12.48 -3.77 4.81
C ILE A 73 -13.98 -3.89 4.54
N VAL A 74 -14.37 -4.08 3.28
CA VAL A 74 -15.76 -4.36 2.90
C VAL A 74 -15.79 -5.75 2.29
N PRO A 75 -16.14 -6.80 3.06
CA PRO A 75 -16.16 -8.16 2.55
C PRO A 75 -17.17 -8.30 1.42
N THR A 76 -16.75 -8.96 0.35
CA THR A 76 -17.59 -9.42 -0.75
C THR A 76 -18.39 -10.66 -0.33
N GLU A 77 -19.45 -11.00 -1.07
CA GLU A 77 -20.22 -12.22 -0.82
C GLU A 77 -19.33 -13.48 -0.92
N GLU A 78 -18.36 -13.47 -1.83
CA GLU A 78 -17.37 -14.56 -2.03
C GLU A 78 -16.41 -14.73 -0.85
N GLU A 79 -16.21 -13.69 -0.04
CA GLU A 79 -15.38 -13.73 1.17
C GLU A 79 -16.19 -14.15 2.41
N LEU A 80 -17.48 -13.78 2.44
CA LEU A 80 -18.39 -14.11 3.54
C LEU A 80 -18.70 -15.60 3.62
N GLU A 81 -18.94 -16.27 2.50
CA GLU A 81 -19.29 -17.69 2.46
C GLU A 81 -18.20 -18.63 3.04
N PRO A 82 -16.94 -18.58 2.57
CA PRO A 82 -15.86 -19.38 3.13
C PRO A 82 -15.33 -18.81 4.46
N GLY A 83 -15.63 -17.54 4.76
CA GLY A 83 -15.07 -16.82 5.90
C GLY A 83 -13.57 -16.64 5.78
N GLU A 84 -13.16 -16.12 4.62
CA GLU A 84 -11.79 -15.75 4.28
C GLU A 84 -11.80 -14.32 3.76
N LEU A 85 -10.94 -13.46 4.28
CA LEU A 85 -10.77 -12.10 3.74
C LEU A 85 -9.55 -12.06 2.83
N ILE A 86 -9.70 -11.50 1.64
CA ILE A 86 -8.61 -11.21 0.73
C ILE A 86 -7.90 -9.93 1.21
N ILE A 87 -6.57 -10.00 1.33
CA ILE A 87 -5.75 -8.82 1.61
C ILE A 87 -5.48 -8.13 0.28
N SER A 88 -6.32 -7.15 -0.06
CA SER A 88 -6.14 -6.33 -1.26
C SER A 88 -4.84 -5.51 -1.22
N HIS A 89 -4.41 -5.01 -2.37
CA HIS A 89 -3.14 -4.32 -2.52
C HIS A 89 -2.96 -3.09 -1.63
N ASP A 90 -4.04 -2.35 -1.40
CA ASP A 90 -4.05 -1.22 -0.48
C ASP A 90 -3.91 -1.67 0.99
N LEU A 91 -4.39 -2.85 1.33
CA LEU A 91 -4.24 -3.43 2.66
C LEU A 91 -2.83 -3.95 2.93
N LEU A 92 -2.04 -4.25 1.88
CA LEU A 92 -0.66 -4.70 2.04
C LEU A 92 0.17 -3.70 2.86
N CYS A 93 -0.10 -2.39 2.83
CA CYS A 93 0.63 -1.43 3.68
C CYS A 93 0.49 -1.71 5.18
N PHE A 94 -0.66 -2.22 5.63
CA PHE A 94 -0.89 -2.55 7.03
C PHE A 94 -0.30 -3.91 7.42
N PHE A 95 -0.23 -4.86 6.48
CA PHE A 95 0.20 -6.24 6.76
C PHE A 95 1.64 -6.56 6.31
N PHE A 96 2.30 -5.67 5.57
CA PHE A 96 3.59 -5.95 4.91
C PHE A 96 4.67 -6.48 5.85
N HIS A 97 4.80 -5.90 7.04
CA HIS A 97 5.82 -6.32 8.01
C HIS A 97 5.64 -7.79 8.44
N LEU A 98 4.39 -8.24 8.53
CA LEU A 98 4.03 -9.59 8.94
C LEU A 98 4.24 -10.60 7.82
N LEU A 99 3.93 -10.18 6.61
CA LEU A 99 4.10 -10.95 5.40
C LEU A 99 5.58 -11.14 5.04
N ARG A 100 6.41 -10.11 5.26
CA ARG A 100 7.86 -10.14 5.03
C ARG A 100 8.60 -11.04 6.04
N GLU A 101 8.15 -11.05 7.29
CA GLU A 101 8.85 -11.72 8.38
C GLU A 101 8.33 -13.13 8.67
N GLN A 102 7.46 -13.73 7.84
CA GLN A 102 6.91 -15.09 8.05
C GLN A 102 8.00 -16.14 8.29
N LYS A 103 8.38 -16.24 9.55
CA LYS A 103 9.15 -17.29 10.19
C LYS A 103 8.14 -18.33 10.64
N ARG A 104 7.87 -19.29 9.77
CA ARG A 104 7.17 -20.58 10.05
C ARG A 104 5.70 -20.48 10.49
N ALA A 105 4.93 -21.43 9.96
CA ALA A 105 3.47 -21.54 10.06
C ALA A 105 2.91 -21.78 11.48
N ASP A 106 3.75 -21.94 12.50
CA ASP A 106 3.33 -22.30 13.85
C ASP A 106 3.20 -21.09 14.81
N ASP A 107 3.79 -19.94 14.48
CA ASP A 107 3.77 -18.68 15.26
C ASP A 107 3.31 -17.48 14.41
N GLY A 108 2.44 -17.72 13.43
CA GLY A 108 1.98 -16.69 12.48
C GLY A 108 1.41 -15.43 13.17
N PRO A 109 1.48 -14.27 12.51
CA PRO A 109 1.04 -13.00 13.07
C PRO A 109 -0.40 -13.09 13.61
N CYS A 110 -0.58 -12.77 14.89
CA CYS A 110 -1.85 -12.88 15.59
C CYS A 110 -2.70 -11.63 15.35
N VAL A 111 -3.72 -11.77 14.51
CA VAL A 111 -4.81 -10.79 14.46
C VAL A 111 -5.75 -11.05 15.64
N LEU A 112 -5.90 -10.06 16.52
CA LEU A 112 -6.88 -10.10 17.59
C LEU A 112 -8.20 -9.48 17.10
N LEU A 113 -9.34 -10.11 17.38
CA LEU A 113 -10.64 -9.49 17.12
C LEU A 113 -11.25 -9.07 18.44
N GLU A 114 -11.93 -7.94 18.45
CA GLU A 114 -12.60 -7.50 19.66
C GLU A 114 -13.75 -8.48 19.97
N GLY A 115 -13.69 -9.11 21.15
CA GLY A 115 -14.61 -10.18 21.54
C GLY A 115 -14.27 -11.57 20.99
N TRP A 116 -13.08 -11.77 20.39
CA TRP A 116 -12.63 -13.07 19.90
C TRP A 116 -11.21 -13.40 20.38
N ASP A 117 -11.09 -14.46 21.17
CA ASP A 117 -9.82 -14.84 21.80
C ASP A 117 -8.91 -15.70 20.92
N LYS A 118 -9.32 -15.99 19.67
CA LYS A 118 -8.53 -16.83 18.76
C LYS A 118 -7.77 -15.99 17.75
N PRO A 119 -6.44 -16.20 17.60
CA PRO A 119 -5.69 -15.58 16.53
C PRO A 119 -6.28 -15.96 15.18
N LEU A 120 -6.43 -14.99 14.28
CA LEU A 120 -6.60 -15.33 12.86
C LEU A 120 -5.24 -15.58 12.22
N VAL A 121 -5.27 -16.40 11.17
CA VAL A 121 -4.08 -16.78 10.42
C VAL A 121 -4.04 -15.99 9.12
N ILE A 122 -2.91 -15.35 8.85
CA ILE A 122 -2.62 -14.79 7.53
C ILE A 122 -1.92 -15.88 6.71
N ALA A 123 -2.60 -16.39 5.68
CA ALA A 123 -2.06 -17.35 4.75
C ALA A 123 -1.62 -16.64 3.47
N LEU A 124 -0.44 -17.01 2.96
CA LEU A 124 -0.03 -16.64 1.61
C LEU A 124 -0.74 -17.56 0.62
N GLY A 125 -1.25 -17.00 -0.48
CA GLY A 125 -1.79 -17.81 -1.57
C GLY A 125 -0.69 -18.35 -2.48
N ASP A 126 -1.07 -19.12 -3.49
CA ASP A 126 -0.15 -19.74 -4.47
C ASP A 126 0.71 -18.73 -5.24
N TYR A 127 0.29 -17.46 -5.27
CA TYR A 127 0.97 -16.34 -5.91
C TYR A 127 1.56 -15.35 -4.88
N GLY A 128 1.97 -15.87 -3.72
CA GLY A 128 2.60 -15.08 -2.66
C GLY A 128 1.67 -14.04 -2.05
N LEU A 129 2.16 -12.80 -1.90
CA LEU A 129 1.41 -11.72 -1.24
C LEU A 129 0.16 -11.28 -1.99
N LEU A 130 0.13 -11.51 -3.31
CA LEU A 130 -0.97 -11.10 -4.20
C LEU A 130 -2.29 -11.80 -3.86
N ASN A 131 -2.20 -12.98 -3.26
CA ASN A 131 -3.35 -13.77 -2.82
C ASN A 131 -3.30 -14.03 -1.32
N ALA A 132 -2.71 -13.11 -0.54
CA ALA A 132 -2.71 -13.25 0.90
C ALA A 132 -4.15 -13.16 1.44
N ARG A 133 -4.47 -14.03 2.40
CA ARG A 133 -5.81 -14.16 2.97
C ARG A 133 -5.75 -14.18 4.49
N ILE A 134 -6.76 -13.60 5.14
CA ILE A 134 -7.02 -13.79 6.56
C ILE A 134 -8.04 -14.92 6.69
N LEU A 135 -7.62 -16.04 7.26
CA LEU A 135 -8.42 -17.25 7.38
C LEU A 135 -9.13 -17.32 8.74
N GLY A 136 -10.28 -18.00 8.74
CA GLY A 136 -11.01 -18.34 9.97
C GLY A 136 -11.86 -17.21 10.54
N VAL A 137 -12.26 -16.25 9.70
CA VAL A 137 -13.21 -15.19 10.09
C VAL A 137 -14.67 -15.66 10.08
N ASP A 138 -14.97 -16.84 9.51
CA ASP A 138 -16.31 -17.43 9.42
C ASP A 138 -17.07 -17.44 10.76
N LYS A 139 -16.37 -17.85 11.83
CA LYS A 139 -16.96 -17.92 13.18
C LYS A 139 -17.26 -16.53 13.72
N TRP A 140 -16.40 -15.56 13.44
CA TRP A 140 -16.59 -14.18 13.86
C TRP A 140 -17.74 -13.52 13.09
N PHE A 141 -17.86 -13.76 11.78
CA PHE A 141 -19.01 -13.29 10.99
C PHE A 141 -20.33 -13.80 11.55
N ARG A 142 -20.45 -15.11 11.80
CA ARG A 142 -21.66 -15.70 12.41
C ARG A 142 -21.94 -15.16 13.80
N HIS A 143 -20.92 -15.02 14.64
CA HIS A 143 -21.07 -14.50 16.00
C HIS A 143 -21.53 -13.03 16.01
N SER A 144 -21.00 -12.23 15.10
CA SER A 144 -21.28 -10.78 15.01
C SER A 144 -22.55 -10.46 14.21
N GLY A 145 -23.22 -11.47 13.66
CA GLY A 145 -24.38 -11.30 12.77
C GLY A 145 -24.04 -10.48 11.52
N PHE A 146 -22.88 -10.75 10.93
CA PHE A 146 -22.38 -10.02 9.76
C PHE A 146 -23.26 -10.30 8.53
N GLU A 147 -23.61 -9.24 7.79
CA GLU A 147 -24.45 -9.31 6.60
C GLU A 147 -23.74 -8.68 5.39
N ALA A 148 -24.21 -9.00 4.17
CA ALA A 148 -23.68 -8.40 2.96
C ALA A 148 -23.82 -6.86 2.97
N GLY A 149 -22.72 -6.17 2.70
CA GLY A 149 -22.64 -4.70 2.71
C GLY A 149 -22.27 -4.09 4.07
N ASP A 150 -22.16 -4.89 5.13
CA ASP A 150 -21.46 -4.46 6.33
C ASP A 150 -19.97 -4.23 6.04
N SER A 151 -19.30 -3.51 6.94
CA SER A 151 -17.86 -3.30 6.86
C SER A 151 -17.16 -3.71 8.15
N ILE A 152 -15.86 -3.92 8.04
CA ILE A 152 -14.97 -4.20 9.16
C ILE A 152 -14.09 -2.97 9.34
N LEU A 153 -14.17 -2.35 10.51
CA LEU A 153 -13.20 -1.36 10.94
C LEU A 153 -12.04 -2.08 11.61
N VAL A 154 -10.84 -1.93 11.06
CA VAL A 154 -9.64 -2.56 11.56
C VAL A 154 -8.74 -1.49 12.17
N LYS A 155 -8.62 -1.51 13.49
CA LYS A 155 -7.72 -0.63 14.24
C LYS A 155 -6.36 -1.30 14.41
N VAL A 156 -5.30 -0.65 13.96
CA VAL A 156 -3.92 -1.09 14.17
C VAL A 156 -3.52 -0.77 15.61
N ARG A 157 -3.30 -1.80 16.43
CA ARG A 157 -2.84 -1.64 17.82
C ARG A 157 -1.32 -1.62 17.89
N ASP A 158 -0.68 -2.49 17.12
CA ASP A 158 0.75 -2.59 16.97
C ASP A 158 1.09 -3.12 15.58
N ALA A 159 1.54 -2.25 14.68
CA ALA A 159 1.89 -2.58 13.29
C ALA A 159 3.16 -3.44 13.19
N GLU A 160 4.06 -3.32 14.18
CA GLU A 160 5.33 -4.06 14.18
C GLU A 160 5.09 -5.52 14.58
N GLU A 161 4.28 -5.73 15.61
CA GLU A 161 3.89 -7.06 16.11
C GLU A 161 2.65 -7.63 15.40
N GLY A 162 2.05 -6.87 14.48
CA GLY A 162 0.87 -7.28 13.72
C GLY A 162 -0.40 -7.46 14.54
N ARG A 163 -0.57 -6.65 15.58
CA ARG A 163 -1.74 -6.67 16.43
C ARG A 163 -2.77 -5.69 15.88
N PHE A 164 -3.90 -6.24 15.47
CA PHE A 164 -5.05 -5.47 15.03
C PHE A 164 -6.22 -5.69 15.97
N ALA A 165 -7.24 -4.84 15.88
CA ALA A 165 -8.53 -5.02 16.52
C ALA A 165 -9.62 -4.82 15.47
N PHE A 166 -10.45 -5.83 15.27
CA PHE A 166 -11.52 -5.82 14.28
C PHE A 166 -12.84 -5.50 14.96
N GLN A 167 -13.62 -4.63 14.33
CA GLN A 167 -14.95 -4.25 14.76
C GLN A 167 -15.89 -4.28 13.56
N ARG A 168 -17.05 -4.91 13.70
CA ARG A 168 -18.12 -4.83 12.70
C ARG A 168 -18.73 -3.42 12.73
N GLU A 169 -18.88 -2.84 11.55
CA GLU A 169 -19.69 -1.64 11.32
C GLU A 169 -20.86 -2.02 10.40
N PRO A 170 -22.09 -2.13 10.94
CA PRO A 170 -23.27 -2.43 10.16
C PRO A 170 -23.48 -1.39 9.05
N ARG A 171 -23.99 -1.83 7.89
CA ARG A 171 -24.25 -0.93 6.75
C ARG A 171 -25.08 0.29 7.13
N GLY A 172 -26.11 0.11 7.97
CA GLY A 172 -27.00 1.18 8.42
C GLY A 172 -26.39 2.16 9.42
N GLU A 173 -25.23 1.84 10.00
CA GLU A 173 -24.51 2.68 10.97
C GLU A 173 -23.35 3.46 10.33
N ARG A 174 -23.04 3.17 9.06
CA ARG A 174 -22.01 3.88 8.29
C ARG A 174 -22.33 5.36 8.21
N LYS A 175 -21.33 6.20 8.50
CA LYS A 175 -21.44 7.66 8.43
C LYS A 175 -21.17 8.15 7.01
N GLU A 176 -22.08 7.85 6.07
CA GLU A 176 -21.84 8.04 4.63
C GLU A 176 -21.39 9.45 4.24
N ASP A 177 -21.99 10.50 4.81
CA ASP A 177 -21.58 11.89 4.53
C ASP A 177 -20.13 12.16 4.93
N LEU A 178 -19.71 11.63 6.09
CA LEU A 178 -18.33 11.73 6.56
C LEU A 178 -17.41 10.88 5.69
N ILE A 179 -17.81 9.66 5.34
CA ILE A 179 -17.02 8.76 4.48
C ILE A 179 -16.76 9.44 3.14
N GLN A 180 -17.77 10.04 2.52
CA GLN A 180 -17.62 10.73 1.25
C GLN A 180 -16.66 11.93 1.34
N GLN A 181 -16.71 12.69 2.45
CA GLN A 181 -15.75 13.76 2.71
C GLN A 181 -14.32 13.23 2.84
N LEU A 182 -14.13 12.16 3.60
CA LEU A 182 -12.82 11.53 3.82
C LEU A 182 -12.28 10.90 2.52
N ASN A 183 -13.15 10.31 1.69
CA ASN A 183 -12.81 9.79 0.37
C ASN A 183 -12.22 10.90 -0.51
N GLN A 184 -12.89 12.04 -0.57
CA GLN A 184 -12.41 13.19 -1.34
C GLN A 184 -11.09 13.74 -0.80
N GLU A 185 -10.97 13.89 0.52
CA GLU A 185 -9.75 14.39 1.15
C GLU A 185 -8.56 13.44 0.90
N PHE A 186 -8.77 12.12 1.01
CA PHE A 186 -7.75 11.13 0.69
C PHE A 186 -7.33 11.21 -0.78
N ALA A 187 -8.28 11.26 -1.71
CA ALA A 187 -7.99 11.35 -3.13
C ALA A 187 -7.22 12.64 -3.48
N ASP A 188 -7.55 13.77 -2.84
CA ASP A 188 -6.82 15.04 -3.02
C ASP A 188 -5.38 14.97 -2.50
N LEU A 189 -5.16 14.32 -1.36
CA LEU A 189 -3.82 14.07 -0.82
C LEU A 189 -3.02 13.12 -1.72
N ALA A 190 -3.60 12.00 -2.11
CA ALA A 190 -2.99 11.03 -3.01
C ALA A 190 -2.57 11.71 -4.31
N TYR A 191 -3.47 12.51 -4.91
CA TYR A 191 -3.17 13.26 -6.11
C TYR A 191 -1.98 14.19 -5.85
N LYS A 192 -2.01 14.99 -4.78
CA LYS A 192 -0.91 15.89 -4.42
C LYS A 192 0.43 15.17 -4.27
N PHE A 193 0.46 14.00 -3.61
CA PHE A 193 1.71 13.25 -3.38
C PHE A 193 2.31 12.61 -4.61
N MET A 194 1.49 12.20 -5.58
CA MET A 194 2.00 11.74 -6.87
C MET A 194 2.74 12.86 -7.64
N GLY A 195 2.52 14.13 -7.26
CA GLY A 195 3.16 15.30 -7.85
C GLY A 195 2.87 15.42 -9.36
N GLY A 196 3.52 16.34 -10.07
CA GLY A 196 3.34 16.45 -11.54
C GLY A 196 3.89 15.26 -12.36
N SER A 197 4.23 14.16 -11.70
CA SER A 197 4.85 13.00 -12.35
C SER A 197 3.79 12.01 -12.82
N ASN A 198 3.97 11.48 -14.02
CA ASN A 198 3.14 10.40 -14.57
C ASN A 198 3.71 9.01 -14.25
N TYR A 199 4.57 8.91 -13.24
CA TYR A 199 5.15 7.65 -12.83
C TYR A 199 4.15 6.84 -12.01
N LEU A 200 4.31 5.52 -12.08
CA LEU A 200 3.55 4.60 -11.25
C LEU A 200 3.94 4.84 -9.79
N SER A 201 2.93 4.98 -8.94
CA SER A 201 3.09 5.04 -7.49
C SER A 201 2.39 3.84 -6.89
N SER A 202 2.98 3.24 -5.85
CA SER A 202 2.34 2.16 -5.11
C SER A 202 1.39 2.69 -4.04
N PHE A 203 0.31 1.96 -3.76
CA PHE A 203 -0.54 2.24 -2.58
C PHE A 203 0.27 2.21 -1.28
N GLY A 204 1.28 1.34 -1.21
CA GLY A 204 2.21 1.22 -0.09
C GLY A 204 2.92 2.53 0.27
N ASN A 205 3.13 3.41 -0.69
CA ASN A 205 3.74 4.72 -0.44
C ASN A 205 2.69 5.79 -0.13
N ILE A 206 1.55 5.78 -0.84
CA ILE A 206 0.57 6.86 -0.78
C ILE A 206 -0.22 6.83 0.52
N ILE A 207 -0.64 5.65 0.98
CA ILE A 207 -1.50 5.54 2.16
C ILE A 207 -0.78 6.03 3.43
N PRO A 208 0.46 5.57 3.75
CA PRO A 208 1.17 6.08 4.92
C PRO A 208 1.44 7.58 4.83
N LEU A 209 1.74 8.12 3.64
CA LEU A 209 1.93 9.56 3.46
C LEU A 209 0.64 10.36 3.73
N ALA A 210 -0.51 9.87 3.28
CA ALA A 210 -1.81 10.48 3.55
C ALA A 210 -2.14 10.47 5.05
N LEU A 211 -1.95 9.34 5.72
CA LEU A 211 -2.15 9.22 7.17
C LEU A 211 -1.19 10.12 7.95
N ALA A 212 0.08 10.22 7.53
CA ALA A 212 1.07 11.10 8.16
C ALA A 212 0.70 12.58 8.01
N ALA A 213 0.14 12.96 6.87
CA ALA A 213 -0.26 14.33 6.60
C ALA A 213 -1.56 14.73 7.30
N LYS A 214 -2.51 13.80 7.44
CA LYS A 214 -3.82 14.02 8.05
C LYS A 214 -4.17 12.91 9.06
N PRO A 215 -3.71 13.05 10.32
CA PRO A 215 -3.95 12.04 11.35
C PRO A 215 -5.43 11.79 11.70
N HIS A 216 -6.36 12.68 11.33
CA HIS A 216 -7.78 12.44 11.55
C HIS A 216 -8.35 11.37 10.62
N LEU A 217 -7.74 11.12 9.45
CA LEU A 217 -8.07 9.98 8.59
C LEU A 217 -7.86 8.64 9.31
N ALA A 218 -6.99 8.62 10.32
CA ALA A 218 -6.75 7.46 11.17
C ALA A 218 -7.79 7.26 12.29
N GLN A 219 -8.72 8.21 12.52
CA GLN A 219 -9.72 8.10 13.59
C GLN A 219 -11.01 7.40 13.14
N TYR A 220 -11.43 7.66 11.90
CA TYR A 220 -12.55 7.00 11.25
C TYR A 220 -12.20 6.86 9.77
N PRO A 221 -12.15 5.64 9.23
CA PRO A 221 -11.57 5.42 7.91
C PRO A 221 -12.54 5.82 6.79
N PRO A 222 -12.01 6.25 5.64
CA PRO A 222 -12.78 6.36 4.41
C PRO A 222 -13.20 4.96 3.91
N ASP A 223 -13.73 4.87 2.70
CA ASP A 223 -13.87 3.59 1.99
C ASP A 223 -12.49 2.91 1.77
N PRO A 224 -12.44 1.63 1.32
CA PRO A 224 -11.17 1.02 0.93
C PRO A 224 -10.39 1.92 -0.03
N TYR A 225 -9.10 2.14 0.25
CA TYR A 225 -8.30 3.13 -0.46
C TYR A 225 -8.18 2.81 -1.95
N TYR A 226 -8.12 1.52 -2.29
CA TYR A 226 -8.17 1.05 -3.66
C TYR A 226 -9.44 1.54 -4.39
N ASP A 227 -10.61 1.36 -3.78
CA ASP A 227 -11.90 1.74 -4.35
C ASP A 227 -12.01 3.26 -4.54
N ILE A 228 -11.49 4.05 -3.60
CA ILE A 228 -11.51 5.51 -3.70
C ILE A 228 -10.75 5.96 -4.95
N LEU A 229 -9.53 5.45 -5.15
CA LEU A 229 -8.70 5.85 -6.28
C LEU A 229 -9.20 5.25 -7.59
N LEU A 230 -9.77 4.04 -7.57
CA LEU A 230 -10.39 3.43 -8.75
C LEU A 230 -11.57 4.27 -9.27
N ARG A 231 -12.36 4.87 -8.38
CA ARG A 231 -13.53 5.68 -8.72
C ARG A 231 -13.18 7.12 -9.09
N ASP A 232 -11.99 7.60 -8.71
CA ASP A 232 -11.54 8.96 -8.99
C ASP A 232 -10.82 9.03 -10.34
N ARG A 233 -11.42 9.76 -11.29
CA ARG A 233 -10.94 9.91 -12.69
C ARG A 233 -9.53 10.48 -12.81
N ARG A 234 -8.97 11.09 -11.76
CA ARG A 234 -7.59 11.59 -11.76
C ARG A 234 -6.58 10.46 -11.70
N PHE A 235 -7.00 9.24 -11.39
CA PHE A 235 -6.14 8.08 -11.27
C PHE A 235 -6.49 7.04 -12.34
N GLN A 236 -5.49 6.27 -12.75
CA GLN A 236 -5.66 5.06 -13.53
C GLN A 236 -4.91 3.95 -12.79
N ILE A 237 -5.62 2.85 -12.54
CA ILE A 237 -5.03 1.64 -11.97
C ILE A 237 -4.63 0.74 -13.14
N GLU A 238 -3.40 0.25 -13.12
CA GLU A 238 -2.91 -0.67 -14.16
C GLU A 238 -3.45 -2.08 -13.87
N PRO A 239 -4.27 -2.67 -14.75
CA PRO A 239 -4.85 -3.99 -14.52
C PRO A 239 -3.78 -5.08 -14.37
N GLU A 240 -2.69 -4.96 -15.14
CA GLU A 240 -1.58 -5.91 -15.16
C GLU A 240 -0.65 -5.76 -13.96
N LEU A 241 -0.69 -4.60 -13.28
CA LEU A 241 0.16 -4.28 -12.13
C LEU A 241 -0.73 -3.83 -10.97
N PRO A 242 -1.57 -4.72 -10.44
CA PRO A 242 -2.49 -4.35 -9.38
C PRO A 242 -1.67 -3.89 -8.17
N GLY A 243 -2.11 -2.78 -7.57
CA GLY A 243 -1.36 -2.07 -6.53
C GLY A 243 -0.53 -0.89 -7.01
N LEU A 244 -0.40 -0.68 -8.33
CA LEU A 244 0.18 0.52 -8.90
C LEU A 244 -0.90 1.45 -9.47
N ILE A 245 -0.70 2.74 -9.23
CA ILE A 245 -1.56 3.79 -9.74
C ILE A 245 -0.73 4.83 -10.48
N ARG A 246 -1.28 5.38 -11.56
CA ARG A 246 -0.72 6.55 -12.24
C ARG A 246 -1.75 7.67 -12.30
N ARG A 247 -1.28 8.89 -12.50
CA ARG A 247 -2.18 10.00 -12.83
C ARG A 247 -2.78 9.78 -14.21
N SER A 248 -4.08 10.00 -14.32
CA SER A 248 -4.76 10.08 -15.59
C SER A 248 -4.31 11.35 -16.32
N ASN A 249 -3.87 11.19 -17.57
CA ASN A 249 -3.65 12.32 -18.47
C ASN A 249 -4.95 12.79 -19.13
N ALA A 250 -6.07 12.13 -18.84
CA ALA A 250 -7.38 12.56 -19.35
C ALA A 250 -7.67 13.97 -18.85
N PRO A 251 -8.17 14.87 -19.70
CA PRO A 251 -8.64 16.17 -19.25
C PRO A 251 -9.69 15.96 -18.16
N ILE A 252 -9.50 16.60 -17.00
CA ILE A 252 -10.46 16.58 -15.90
C ILE A 252 -11.65 17.44 -16.33
N LEU A 253 -12.57 16.87 -17.09
CA LEU A 253 -13.83 17.50 -17.43
C LEU A 253 -14.79 17.26 -16.26
N PRO A 254 -15.29 18.31 -15.58
CA PRO A 254 -16.28 18.15 -14.52
C PRO A 254 -17.52 17.46 -15.11
N ARG A 255 -17.92 16.31 -14.51
CA ARG A 255 -19.05 15.48 -14.98
C ARG A 255 -20.37 16.22 -15.16
N ARG A 256 -20.54 17.38 -14.50
CA ARG A 256 -21.78 18.15 -14.59
C ARG A 256 -22.04 18.74 -15.98
N ASP A 257 -21.04 18.77 -16.85
CA ASP A 257 -21.11 19.51 -18.12
C ASP A 257 -20.85 18.65 -19.37
N LEU A 258 -20.80 17.31 -19.25
CA LEU A 258 -20.54 16.43 -20.38
C LEU A 258 -21.83 15.95 -21.05
N THR A 259 -21.87 16.04 -22.38
CA THR A 259 -22.90 15.34 -23.18
C THR A 259 -22.53 13.85 -23.33
N PRO A 260 -23.51 12.97 -23.60
CA PRO A 260 -23.25 11.56 -23.87
C PRO A 260 -22.21 11.31 -24.99
N GLU A 261 -22.16 12.15 -26.02
CA GLU A 261 -21.12 12.05 -27.05
C GLU A 261 -19.71 12.35 -26.50
N GLN A 262 -19.59 13.32 -25.58
CA GLN A 262 -18.31 13.65 -24.97
C GLN A 262 -17.84 12.58 -23.97
N GLU A 263 -18.77 11.85 -23.35
CA GLU A 263 -18.42 10.67 -22.55
C GLU A 263 -17.87 9.54 -23.44
N LEU A 264 -18.49 9.29 -24.60
CA LEU A 264 -18.05 8.26 -25.54
C LEU A 264 -16.69 8.59 -26.20
N GLU A 265 -16.44 9.85 -26.54
CA GLU A 265 -15.15 10.30 -27.08
C GLU A 265 -14.02 10.20 -26.05
N LEU A 266 -14.32 10.43 -24.76
CA LEU A 266 -13.35 10.28 -23.68
C LEU A 266 -12.97 8.79 -23.50
N GLU A 267 -13.94 7.89 -23.55
CA GLU A 267 -13.71 6.44 -23.49
C GLU A 267 -12.84 5.94 -24.66
N ASP A 268 -13.08 6.42 -25.89
CA ASP A 268 -12.29 6.06 -27.07
C ASP A 268 -10.86 6.63 -27.02
N TRP A 269 -10.69 7.85 -26.48
CA TRP A 269 -9.37 8.44 -26.24
C TRP A 269 -8.56 7.63 -25.23
N GLU A 270 -9.17 7.21 -24.11
CA GLU A 270 -8.52 6.39 -23.08
C GLU A 270 -8.06 5.03 -23.63
N ALA A 271 -8.89 4.39 -24.46
CA ALA A 271 -8.53 3.14 -25.15
C ALA A 271 -7.30 3.30 -26.07
N ARG A 272 -7.20 4.43 -26.79
CA ARG A 272 -6.07 4.72 -27.68
C ARG A 272 -4.77 5.00 -26.94
N GLU A 273 -4.81 5.72 -25.82
CA GLU A 273 -3.61 5.99 -25.02
C GLU A 273 -3.11 4.73 -24.28
N ARG A 274 -4.01 3.83 -23.86
CA ARG A 274 -3.64 2.50 -23.33
C ARG A 274 -2.86 1.69 -24.37
N LEU A 275 -3.32 1.66 -25.63
CA LEU A 275 -2.61 0.97 -26.71
C LEU A 275 -1.23 1.60 -27.00
N LYS A 276 -1.10 2.93 -26.94
CA LYS A 276 0.22 3.58 -27.13
C LYS A 276 1.19 3.28 -25.99
N ALA A 277 0.72 3.20 -24.75
CA ALA A 277 1.57 2.88 -23.60
C ALA A 277 2.12 1.44 -23.67
N ILE A 278 1.32 0.50 -24.20
CA ILE A 278 1.72 -0.91 -24.40
C ILE A 278 2.73 -1.04 -25.57
N PHE A 279 2.58 -0.25 -26.63
CA PHE A 279 3.35 -0.44 -27.88
C PHE A 279 4.49 0.55 -28.15
N VAL A 280 4.68 1.61 -27.34
CA VAL A 280 5.72 2.63 -27.60
C VAL A 280 6.87 2.57 -26.58
N GLY A 281 7.81 1.67 -26.85
CA GLY A 281 9.26 1.98 -26.94
C GLY A 281 9.96 2.63 -25.74
N LYS A 282 9.61 2.32 -24.49
CA LYS A 282 10.43 2.68 -23.34
C LYS A 282 11.11 1.46 -22.74
N ASP A 283 12.44 1.56 -22.61
CA ASP A 283 13.28 0.65 -21.83
C ASP A 283 12.76 0.62 -20.37
N PRO A 284 12.23 -0.52 -19.89
CA PRO A 284 11.70 -0.65 -18.54
C PRO A 284 12.72 -0.27 -17.45
N ALA A 285 14.02 -0.44 -17.73
CA ALA A 285 15.12 -0.06 -16.83
C ALA A 285 15.24 1.46 -16.59
N ARG A 286 14.47 2.30 -17.29
CA ARG A 286 14.47 3.76 -17.15
C ARG A 286 13.24 4.32 -16.43
N ILE A 287 12.35 3.46 -15.95
CA ILE A 287 11.23 3.87 -15.10
C ILE A 287 11.80 4.03 -13.68
N PRO A 288 11.86 5.26 -13.11
CA PRO A 288 12.13 5.43 -11.69
C PRO A 288 11.13 4.57 -10.91
N ASP A 289 11.63 3.81 -9.93
CA ASP A 289 10.86 2.86 -9.11
C ASP A 289 10.56 1.49 -9.78
N TYR A 290 11.04 1.22 -11.01
CA TYR A 290 10.92 -0.11 -11.63
C TYR A 290 11.80 -1.19 -10.98
N LEU A 291 12.91 -0.80 -10.37
CA LEU A 291 13.74 -1.72 -9.58
C LEU A 291 13.14 -2.00 -8.20
N ASP A 292 12.45 -1.02 -7.61
CA ASP A 292 11.67 -1.23 -6.40
C ASP A 292 10.47 -2.15 -6.72
N PHE A 293 9.81 -1.93 -7.85
CA PHE A 293 8.81 -2.83 -8.43
C PHE A 293 9.37 -4.23 -8.71
N LEU A 294 10.50 -4.39 -9.39
CA LEU A 294 11.07 -5.71 -9.64
C LEU A 294 11.49 -6.39 -8.33
N SER A 295 11.95 -5.64 -7.32
CA SER A 295 12.26 -6.21 -6.01
C SER A 295 11.01 -6.64 -5.26
N GLU A 296 9.91 -5.89 -5.38
CA GLU A 296 8.60 -6.27 -4.87
C GLU A 296 8.06 -7.49 -5.66
N TYR A 297 7.95 -7.39 -6.98
CA TYR A 297 7.44 -8.43 -7.88
C TYR A 297 8.25 -9.74 -7.85
N MET A 298 9.59 -9.68 -7.78
CA MET A 298 10.46 -10.87 -7.66
C MET A 298 10.41 -11.51 -6.27
N LEU A 299 9.93 -10.80 -5.23
CA LEU A 299 9.56 -11.41 -3.95
C LEU A 299 8.20 -12.14 -4.04
N TYR A 300 7.44 -11.96 -5.12
CA TYR A 300 6.05 -12.42 -5.28
C TYR A 300 5.85 -13.47 -6.38
N SER A 301 6.87 -13.74 -7.19
CA SER A 301 6.88 -14.82 -8.18
C SER A 301 7.29 -16.15 -7.57
N SER A 302 6.61 -17.24 -7.96
CA SER A 302 7.15 -18.60 -7.72
C SER A 302 8.50 -18.73 -8.46
N PRO A 303 9.56 -19.29 -7.83
CA PRO A 303 10.85 -19.50 -8.49
C PRO A 303 10.77 -20.38 -9.75
N ASP A 304 9.67 -21.12 -9.91
CA ASP A 304 9.44 -22.10 -10.96
C ASP A 304 8.52 -21.60 -12.09
N ASP A 305 8.21 -20.29 -12.15
CA ASP A 305 7.43 -19.72 -13.24
C ASP A 305 8.30 -19.51 -14.50
N PRO A 306 8.09 -20.30 -15.58
CA PRO A 306 8.94 -20.27 -16.76
C PRO A 306 8.78 -18.98 -17.58
N GLU A 307 7.58 -18.39 -17.59
CA GLU A 307 7.30 -17.16 -18.36
C GLU A 307 8.03 -15.96 -17.73
N LEU A 308 8.12 -15.94 -16.41
CA LEU A 308 8.86 -14.96 -15.62
C LEU A 308 10.37 -15.11 -15.76
N THR A 309 10.86 -16.35 -15.79
CA THR A 309 12.28 -16.66 -16.02
C THR A 309 12.73 -16.18 -17.40
N ASP A 310 11.92 -16.41 -18.44
CA ASP A 310 12.19 -15.93 -19.80
C ASP A 310 12.10 -14.40 -19.89
N LEU A 311 11.15 -13.77 -19.19
CA LEU A 311 11.04 -12.31 -19.13
C LEU A 311 12.28 -11.68 -18.50
N VAL A 312 12.77 -12.21 -17.37
CA VAL A 312 13.98 -11.73 -16.67
C VAL A 312 15.25 -11.95 -17.51
N HIS A 313 15.36 -13.08 -18.20
CA HIS A 313 16.52 -13.39 -19.06
C HIS A 313 16.51 -12.67 -20.41
N SER A 314 15.37 -12.13 -20.85
CA SER A 314 15.25 -11.35 -22.08
C SER A 314 15.79 -9.91 -21.97
N PHE A 315 16.09 -9.43 -20.76
CA PHE A 315 16.68 -8.11 -20.55
C PHE A 315 18.22 -8.17 -20.59
N PRO A 316 18.88 -7.31 -21.39
CA PRO A 316 20.34 -7.27 -21.42
C PRO A 316 20.86 -6.68 -20.11
N LEU A 317 21.41 -7.53 -19.24
CA LEU A 317 22.23 -7.10 -18.12
C LEU A 317 23.45 -6.36 -18.69
N ARG A 318 23.44 -5.02 -18.61
CA ARG A 318 24.68 -4.25 -18.81
C ARG A 318 25.57 -4.47 -17.58
N ALA A 319 26.70 -5.13 -17.82
CA ALA A 319 27.80 -5.32 -16.88
C ALA A 319 28.39 -4.00 -16.39
#